data_AF-A0AA40RXK3-F1
#
_entry.id   AF-A0AA40RXK3-F1
#
_cell.length_a   1.000
_cell.length_b   1.000
_cell.length_c   1.000
_cell.angle_alpha   90.00
_cell.angle_beta   90.00
_cell.angle_gamma   90.00
#
_symmetry.space_group_name_H-M   'P 1'
#
loop_
_entity.id
_entity.type
_entity.pdbx_description
1 polymer ?
#
loop_
_entity_poly.entity_id
_entity_poly.type
_entity_poly.pdbx_seq_one_letter_code
_entity_poly.pdbx_strand_id
1 'polypeptide(L)'
;PSIDLVVVVTPSSSHYAVTKQLLTAGKNVLVDKPMAANLEEAENLVALAQKNQLFLMPYQSRRFDSDFLTVQDVINNGYLGRLVDLEVHMDHYRPNDGKAKGTAIDGTLYDHGVHLVDQVVSLFGQPKSVAYDLRATRLLESMVEDHIALNLFYEKAFKANIGATELATKAYPK
;
A
#
# COMPACT_ATOMS: atom_id res chain seq x y z
N PRO A 1 -2.79 -17.99 28.32
CA PRO A 1 -3.48 -18.53 27.13
C PRO A 1 -2.47 -18.97 26.07
N SER A 2 -2.76 -20.03 25.29
CA SER A 2 -1.79 -20.72 24.41
C SER A 2 -1.59 -20.13 23.01
N ILE A 3 -2.36 -19.10 22.61
CA ILE A 3 -2.24 -18.47 21.29
C ILE A 3 -1.25 -17.30 21.36
N ASP A 4 -0.23 -17.32 20.50
CA ASP A 4 0.84 -16.32 20.46
C ASP A 4 0.62 -15.21 19.42
N LEU A 5 0.06 -15.55 18.26
CA LEU A 5 -0.16 -14.66 17.12
C LEU A 5 -1.57 -14.84 16.56
N VAL A 6 -2.20 -13.73 16.17
CA VAL A 6 -3.50 -13.73 15.48
C VAL A 6 -3.35 -13.00 14.15
N VAL A 7 -3.89 -13.61 13.08
CA VAL A 7 -3.96 -12.99 11.75
C VAL A 7 -5.36 -12.43 11.54
N VAL A 8 -5.47 -11.13 11.29
CA VAL A 8 -6.74 -10.43 11.06
C VAL A 8 -6.96 -10.29 9.56
N VAL A 9 -7.94 -11.04 9.04
CA VAL A 9 -8.35 -11.06 7.62
C VAL A 9 -9.86 -10.76 7.50
N THR A 10 -10.35 -9.86 8.35
CA THR A 10 -11.76 -9.44 8.39
C THR A 10 -11.99 -8.32 7.36
N PRO A 11 -13.22 -7.80 7.16
CA PRO A 11 -13.41 -6.61 6.33
C PRO A 11 -12.59 -5.42 6.87
N SER A 12 -12.00 -4.61 5.97
CA SER A 12 -11.06 -3.53 6.31
C SER A 12 -11.59 -2.53 7.34
N SER A 13 -12.89 -2.22 7.30
CA SER A 13 -13.55 -1.33 8.27
C SER A 13 -13.47 -1.81 9.73
N SER A 14 -13.21 -3.09 9.95
CA SER A 14 -13.09 -3.69 11.28
C SER A 14 -11.64 -3.82 11.77
N HIS A 15 -10.64 -3.64 10.90
CA HIS A 15 -9.23 -3.91 11.22
C HIS A 15 -8.75 -3.15 12.45
N TYR A 16 -9.04 -1.85 12.54
CA TYR A 16 -8.63 -1.04 13.69
C TYR A 16 -9.21 -1.57 15.02
N ALA A 17 -10.53 -1.77 15.07
CA ALA A 17 -11.20 -2.21 16.28
C ALA A 17 -10.75 -3.60 16.73
N VAL A 18 -10.63 -4.54 15.78
CA VAL A 18 -10.20 -5.93 16.07
C VAL A 18 -8.74 -5.96 16.51
N THR A 19 -7.84 -5.26 15.80
CA THR A 19 -6.42 -5.23 16.13
C THR A 19 -6.20 -4.59 17.51
N LYS A 20 -6.90 -3.50 17.82
CA LYS A 20 -6.83 -2.85 19.14
C LYS A 20 -7.26 -3.79 20.27
N GLN A 21 -8.34 -4.55 20.07
CA GLN A 21 -8.80 -5.53 21.06
C GLN A 21 -7.76 -6.64 21.29
N LEU A 22 -7.16 -7.17 20.22
CA LEU A 22 -6.14 -8.21 20.29
C LEU A 22 -4.86 -7.72 20.99
N LEU A 23 -4.38 -6.52 20.65
CA LEU A 23 -3.22 -5.91 21.30
C LEU A 23 -3.48 -5.63 22.79
N THR A 24 -4.70 -5.20 23.13
CA THR A 24 -5.11 -5.00 24.54
C THR A 24 -5.15 -6.33 25.30
N ALA A 25 -5.49 -7.42 24.61
CA ALA A 25 -5.47 -8.78 25.17
C ALA A 25 -4.07 -9.42 25.20
N GLY A 26 -3.01 -8.68 24.88
CA GLY A 26 -1.63 -9.17 24.94
C GLY A 26 -1.26 -10.12 23.79
N LYS A 27 -1.84 -9.94 22.60
CA LYS A 27 -1.61 -10.79 21.43
C LYS A 27 -0.78 -10.08 20.38
N ASN A 28 0.18 -10.81 19.80
CA ASN A 28 0.82 -10.38 18.57
C ASN A 28 -0.19 -10.39 17.43
N VAL A 29 -0.10 -9.43 16.50
CA VAL A 29 -1.07 -9.28 15.42
C VAL A 29 -0.37 -9.08 14.07
N LEU A 30 -0.81 -9.86 13.08
CA LEU A 30 -0.60 -9.57 11.66
C LEU A 30 -1.97 -9.18 11.08
N VAL A 31 -2.09 -8.01 10.46
CA VAL A 31 -3.38 -7.48 9.99
C VAL A 31 -3.36 -7.22 8.50
N ASP A 32 -4.40 -7.64 7.78
CA ASP A 32 -4.50 -7.40 6.35
C ASP A 32 -4.63 -5.90 6.01
N LYS A 33 -4.42 -5.56 4.74
CA LYS A 33 -4.48 -4.18 4.26
C LYS A 33 -5.92 -3.66 4.16
N PRO A 34 -6.10 -2.34 4.26
CA PRO A 34 -5.25 -1.42 5.01
C PRO A 34 -5.35 -1.73 6.51
N MET A 35 -4.27 -1.51 7.27
CA MET A 35 -4.28 -1.77 8.73
C MET A 35 -5.31 -0.90 9.48
N ALA A 36 -5.56 0.31 9.00
CA ALA A 36 -6.51 1.26 9.56
C ALA A 36 -7.04 2.21 8.47
N ALA A 37 -8.10 2.96 8.76
CA ALA A 37 -8.72 3.86 7.78
C ALA A 37 -7.98 5.20 7.64
N ASN A 38 -7.15 5.56 8.62
CA ASN A 38 -6.40 6.82 8.65
C ASN A 38 -5.10 6.68 9.48
N LEU A 39 -4.26 7.71 9.40
CA LEU A 39 -2.96 7.75 10.07
C LEU A 39 -3.08 7.71 11.60
N GLU A 40 -4.02 8.46 12.19
CA GLU A 40 -4.20 8.53 13.65
C GLU A 40 -4.52 7.14 14.24
N GLU A 41 -5.42 6.40 13.61
CA GLU A 41 -5.73 5.03 14.00
C GLU A 41 -4.51 4.09 13.87
N ALA A 42 -3.76 4.21 12.77
CA ALA A 42 -2.56 3.41 12.56
C ALA A 42 -1.48 3.70 13.62
N GLU A 43 -1.22 4.98 13.91
CA GLU A 43 -0.30 5.42 14.95
C GLU A 43 -0.75 4.95 16.34
N ASN A 44 -2.06 4.98 16.62
CA ASN A 44 -2.61 4.45 17.87
C ASN A 44 -2.30 2.96 18.06
N LEU A 45 -2.46 2.16 17.01
CA LEU A 45 -2.16 0.72 17.07
C LEU A 45 -0.66 0.46 17.25
N VAL A 46 0.20 1.19 16.53
CA VAL A 46 1.66 1.08 16.66
C VAL A 46 2.10 1.43 18.07
N ALA A 47 1.62 2.54 18.62
CA ALA A 47 1.94 2.96 19.99
C ALA A 47 1.44 1.94 21.03
N LEU A 48 0.24 1.37 20.83
CA LEU A 48 -0.31 0.33 21.70
C LEU A 48 0.52 -0.95 21.66
N ALA A 49 0.92 -1.41 20.48
CA ALA A 49 1.77 -2.59 20.31
C ALA A 49 3.14 -2.38 20.98
N GLN A 50 3.78 -1.22 20.76
CA GLN A 50 5.05 -0.87 21.41
C GLN A 50 4.93 -0.84 22.93
N LYS A 51 3.90 -0.18 23.47
CA LYS A 51 3.65 -0.12 24.92
C LYS A 51 3.52 -1.51 25.54
N ASN A 52 2.85 -2.42 24.85
CA ASN A 52 2.61 -3.78 25.32
C ASN A 52 3.74 -4.77 24.94
N GLN A 53 4.80 -4.31 24.25
CA GLN A 53 5.91 -5.12 23.75
C GLN A 53 5.42 -6.27 22.84
N LEU A 54 4.47 -5.98 21.96
CA LEU A 54 3.86 -6.93 21.03
C LEU A 54 4.32 -6.66 19.60
N PHE A 55 4.41 -7.72 18.81
CA PHE A 55 4.54 -7.63 17.37
C PHE A 55 3.23 -7.14 16.74
N LEU A 56 3.34 -6.14 15.87
CA LEU A 56 2.27 -5.65 15.01
C LEU A 56 2.86 -5.35 13.63
N MET A 57 2.22 -5.87 12.58
CA MET A 57 2.59 -5.54 11.21
C MET A 57 1.37 -5.61 10.27
N PRO A 58 1.23 -4.68 9.31
CA PRO A 58 0.35 -4.92 8.17
C PRO A 58 0.88 -6.06 7.29
N TYR A 59 0.01 -6.84 6.67
CA TYR A 59 0.41 -7.94 5.79
C TYR A 59 0.86 -7.41 4.42
N GLN A 60 2.19 -7.28 4.24
CA GLN A 60 2.81 -6.79 3.01
C GLN A 60 3.26 -7.93 2.08
N SER A 61 2.29 -8.71 1.60
CA SER A 61 2.55 -9.88 0.74
C SER A 61 3.28 -9.54 -0.57
N ARG A 62 3.02 -8.36 -1.14
CA ARG A 62 3.59 -7.92 -2.43
C ARG A 62 5.11 -7.69 -2.40
N ARG A 63 5.74 -7.65 -1.22
CA ARG A 63 7.21 -7.66 -1.11
C ARG A 63 7.84 -9.00 -1.51
N PHE A 64 7.03 -10.03 -1.73
CA PHE A 64 7.48 -11.37 -2.13
C PHE A 64 7.12 -11.70 -3.58
N ASP A 65 6.59 -10.74 -4.35
CA ASP A 65 6.35 -10.93 -5.78
C ASP A 65 7.69 -11.02 -6.54
N SER A 66 7.76 -11.89 -7.55
CA SER A 66 9.02 -12.22 -8.23
C SER A 66 9.64 -11.05 -8.98
N ASP A 67 8.81 -10.19 -9.56
CA ASP A 67 9.21 -8.96 -10.24
C ASP A 67 9.84 -7.96 -9.26
N PHE A 68 9.22 -7.75 -8.10
CA PHE A 68 9.76 -6.92 -7.03
C PHE A 68 11.08 -7.45 -6.50
N LEU A 69 11.17 -8.76 -6.23
CA LEU A 69 12.41 -9.39 -5.76
C LEU A 69 13.53 -9.28 -6.79
N THR A 70 13.21 -9.37 -8.09
CA THR A 70 14.18 -9.17 -9.18
C THR A 70 14.68 -7.73 -9.22
N VAL A 71 13.79 -6.74 -9.11
CA VAL A 71 14.17 -5.32 -9.04
C VAL A 71 15.05 -5.05 -7.81
N GLN A 72 14.67 -5.61 -6.65
CA GLN A 72 15.45 -5.49 -5.43
C GLN A 72 16.86 -6.06 -5.59
N ASP A 73 17.01 -7.24 -6.20
CA ASP A 73 18.32 -7.84 -6.47
C ASP A 73 19.16 -6.97 -7.42
N VAL A 74 18.57 -6.47 -8.52
CA VAL A 74 19.27 -5.59 -9.47
C VAL A 74 19.79 -4.32 -8.80
N ILE A 75 18.98 -3.72 -7.92
CA ILE A 75 19.35 -2.53 -7.15
C ILE A 75 20.47 -2.86 -6.15
N ASN A 76 20.32 -3.93 -5.37
CA ASN A 76 21.27 -4.31 -4.33
C ASN A 76 22.66 -4.67 -4.88
N ASN A 77 22.71 -5.28 -6.07
CA ASN A 77 23.97 -5.60 -6.75
C ASN A 77 24.59 -4.39 -7.48
N GLY A 78 23.91 -3.24 -7.53
CA GLY A 78 24.45 -2.01 -8.08
C GLY A 78 24.63 -2.00 -9.60
N TYR A 79 23.95 -2.89 -10.34
CA TYR A 79 24.12 -3.02 -11.80
C TYR A 79 23.79 -1.75 -12.59
N LEU A 80 22.94 -0.88 -12.03
CA LEU A 80 22.45 0.33 -12.68
C LEU A 80 23.24 1.59 -12.27
N GLY A 81 24.18 1.48 -11.33
CA GLY A 81 24.89 2.63 -10.77
C GLY A 81 23.94 3.60 -10.05
N ARG A 82 23.93 4.87 -10.46
CA ARG A 82 23.06 5.89 -9.87
C ARG A 82 21.67 5.83 -10.49
N LEU A 83 20.67 5.48 -9.68
CA LEU A 83 19.26 5.51 -10.07
C LEU A 83 18.79 6.94 -10.32
N VAL A 84 17.93 7.11 -11.33
CA VAL A 84 17.34 8.40 -11.72
C VAL A 84 15.81 8.34 -11.60
N ASP A 85 15.20 7.34 -12.21
CA ASP A 85 13.77 7.08 -12.13
C ASP A 85 13.50 5.61 -11.86
N LEU A 86 12.47 5.36 -11.07
CA LEU A 86 11.77 4.08 -10.97
C LEU A 86 10.32 4.29 -11.41
N GLU A 87 9.76 3.33 -12.13
CA GLU A 87 8.36 3.34 -12.53
C GLU A 87 7.74 1.97 -12.18
N VAL A 88 6.62 1.99 -11.45
CA VAL A 88 5.93 0.79 -10.99
C VAL A 88 4.44 0.95 -11.25
N HIS A 89 3.83 -0.06 -11.86
CA HIS A 89 2.40 -0.04 -12.22
C HIS A 89 1.67 -1.28 -11.75
N MET A 90 0.38 -1.11 -11.47
CA MET A 90 -0.55 -2.23 -11.31
C MET A 90 -1.87 -1.90 -12.01
N ASP A 91 -1.88 -2.17 -13.30
CA ASP A 91 -2.98 -1.80 -14.18
C ASP A 91 -3.93 -2.97 -14.48
N HIS A 92 -5.19 -2.62 -14.69
CA HIS A 92 -6.27 -3.54 -15.05
C HIS A 92 -7.15 -2.96 -16.15
N TYR A 93 -7.96 -3.83 -16.75
CA TYR A 93 -9.06 -3.44 -17.64
C TYR A 93 -10.39 -3.93 -17.06
N ARG A 94 -11.00 -3.12 -16.20
CA ARG A 94 -12.27 -3.39 -15.52
C ARG A 94 -13.24 -2.21 -15.68
N PRO A 95 -13.66 -1.89 -16.91
CA PRO A 95 -14.46 -0.69 -17.20
C PRO A 95 -15.83 -0.69 -16.52
N ASN A 96 -16.38 -1.87 -16.19
CA ASN A 96 -17.74 -2.02 -15.66
C ASN A 96 -17.82 -2.13 -14.13
N ASP A 97 -16.68 -2.15 -13.42
CA ASP A 97 -16.62 -2.39 -11.97
C ASP A 97 -16.54 -1.09 -11.15
N GLY A 98 -16.97 0.04 -11.74
CA GLY A 98 -16.96 1.34 -11.08
C GLY A 98 -17.96 1.42 -9.93
N LYS A 99 -17.57 2.09 -8.84
CA LYS A 99 -18.46 2.42 -7.72
C LYS A 99 -18.85 3.90 -7.81
N ALA A 100 -20.14 4.23 -7.68
CA ALA A 100 -20.59 5.62 -7.67
C ALA A 100 -20.38 6.30 -6.29
N LYS A 101 -20.49 5.53 -5.21
CA LYS A 101 -20.35 6.01 -3.82
C LYS A 101 -19.33 5.17 -3.07
N GLY A 102 -18.68 5.79 -2.11
CA GLY A 102 -17.71 5.17 -1.22
C GLY A 102 -16.91 6.24 -0.48
N THR A 103 -15.90 5.80 0.24
CA THR A 103 -14.91 6.66 0.89
C THR A 103 -13.53 6.42 0.28
N ALA A 104 -12.52 7.18 0.69
CA ALA A 104 -11.15 7.00 0.19
C ALA A 104 -10.62 5.55 0.37
N ILE A 105 -11.06 4.83 1.40
CA ILE A 105 -10.64 3.44 1.65
C ILE A 105 -11.13 2.46 0.57
N ASP A 106 -12.16 2.85 -0.19
CA ASP A 106 -12.76 2.04 -1.26
C ASP A 106 -12.05 2.21 -2.60
N GLY A 107 -11.11 3.15 -2.69
CA GLY A 107 -10.46 3.54 -3.93
C GLY A 107 -9.17 2.81 -4.23
N THR A 108 -8.73 2.95 -5.48
CA THR A 108 -7.55 2.24 -6.01
C THR A 108 -6.28 2.63 -5.25
N LEU A 109 -6.20 3.81 -4.62
CA LEU A 109 -5.05 4.14 -3.79
C LEU A 109 -4.94 3.21 -2.57
N TYR A 110 -6.05 2.95 -1.89
CA TYR A 110 -6.09 2.06 -0.73
C TYR A 110 -6.06 0.58 -1.11
N ASP A 111 -6.60 0.20 -2.26
CA ASP A 111 -6.63 -1.20 -2.70
C ASP A 111 -5.34 -1.64 -3.39
N HIS A 112 -4.82 -0.83 -4.32
CA HIS A 112 -3.68 -1.16 -5.17
C HIS A 112 -2.45 -0.33 -4.82
N GLY A 113 -2.62 0.98 -4.68
CA GLY A 113 -1.55 1.91 -4.37
C GLY A 113 -0.82 1.60 -3.06
N VAL A 114 -1.52 1.09 -2.04
CA VAL A 114 -0.92 0.74 -0.74
C VAL A 114 0.25 -0.25 -0.89
N HIS A 115 0.15 -1.19 -1.81
CA HIS A 115 1.18 -2.17 -2.07
C HIS A 115 2.36 -1.58 -2.84
N LEU A 116 2.08 -0.77 -3.86
CA LEU A 116 3.12 -0.14 -4.68
C LEU A 116 3.92 0.90 -3.86
N VAL A 117 3.22 1.68 -3.03
CA VAL A 117 3.84 2.62 -2.09
C VAL A 117 4.69 1.87 -1.08
N ASP A 118 4.19 0.75 -0.52
CA ASP A 118 4.96 -0.08 0.39
C ASP A 118 6.25 -0.63 -0.26
N GLN A 119 6.17 -1.16 -1.48
CA GLN A 119 7.33 -1.65 -2.22
C GLN A 119 8.39 -0.56 -2.40
N VAL A 120 8.01 0.62 -2.88
CA VAL A 120 8.93 1.75 -3.10
C VAL A 120 9.54 2.22 -1.77
N VAL A 121 8.72 2.42 -0.73
CA VAL A 121 9.20 2.85 0.59
C VAL A 121 10.10 1.79 1.24
N SER A 122 9.85 0.50 0.98
CA SER A 122 10.70 -0.59 1.50
C SER A 122 12.10 -0.61 0.86
N LEU A 123 12.22 -0.17 -0.40
CA LEU A 123 13.49 -0.12 -1.12
C LEU A 123 14.30 1.15 -0.80
N PHE A 124 13.62 2.30 -0.72
CA PHE A 124 14.29 3.61 -0.68
C PHE A 124 14.02 4.43 0.59
N GLY A 125 13.19 3.92 1.50
CA GLY A 125 12.77 4.62 2.69
C GLY A 125 11.74 5.73 2.42
N GLN A 126 11.62 6.64 3.39
CA GLN A 126 10.65 7.73 3.35
C GLN A 126 11.03 8.78 2.27
N PRO A 127 10.11 9.14 1.36
CA PRO A 127 10.35 10.21 0.39
C PRO A 127 10.38 11.59 1.06
N LYS A 128 11.02 12.57 0.42
CA LYS A 128 11.04 13.98 0.87
C LYS A 128 9.72 14.69 0.62
N SER A 129 9.06 14.36 -0.49
CA SER A 129 7.76 14.90 -0.86
C SER A 129 7.04 13.96 -1.81
N VAL A 130 5.72 14.16 -1.94
CA VAL A 130 4.87 13.39 -2.83
C VAL A 130 3.99 14.35 -3.62
N ALA A 131 3.88 14.15 -4.93
CA ALA A 131 2.84 14.75 -5.76
C ALA A 131 1.87 13.65 -6.23
N TYR A 132 0.58 13.96 -6.30
CA TYR A 132 -0.46 12.97 -6.60
C TYR A 132 -1.49 13.51 -7.59
N ASP A 133 -1.91 12.65 -8.51
CA ASP A 133 -3.11 12.77 -9.35
C ASP A 133 -4.02 11.58 -9.03
N LEU A 134 -5.19 11.85 -8.45
CA LEU A 134 -6.17 10.84 -8.04
C LEU A 134 -7.50 11.20 -8.68
N ARG A 135 -8.05 10.31 -9.52
CA ARG A 135 -9.26 10.61 -10.29
C ARG A 135 -10.17 9.41 -10.42
N ALA A 136 -11.46 9.68 -10.51
CA ALA A 136 -12.42 8.74 -11.05
C ALA A 136 -12.45 8.86 -12.57
N THR A 137 -12.29 7.74 -13.27
CA THR A 137 -12.17 7.68 -14.72
C THR A 137 -13.19 6.74 -15.37
N ARG A 138 -13.70 5.73 -14.64
CA ARG A 138 -14.81 4.88 -15.12
C ARG A 138 -16.18 5.56 -14.97
N LEU A 139 -16.40 6.22 -13.83
CA LEU A 139 -17.64 6.95 -13.52
C LEU A 139 -17.26 8.37 -13.08
N LEU A 140 -17.58 9.37 -13.89
CA LEU A 140 -17.12 10.76 -13.69
C LEU A 140 -17.71 11.40 -12.42
N GLU A 141 -18.88 10.93 -11.99
CA GLU A 141 -19.57 11.35 -10.77
C GLU A 141 -19.17 10.56 -9.52
N SER A 142 -18.21 9.63 -9.63
CA SER A 142 -17.78 8.84 -8.49
C SER A 142 -17.06 9.69 -7.44
N MET A 143 -17.29 9.35 -6.17
CA MET A 143 -16.54 9.88 -5.04
C MET A 143 -15.22 9.12 -4.77
N VAL A 144 -14.92 8.10 -5.56
CA VAL A 144 -13.84 7.15 -5.33
C VAL A 144 -12.94 7.10 -6.55
N GLU A 145 -11.64 7.28 -6.35
CA GLU A 145 -10.64 7.21 -7.40
C GLU A 145 -10.40 5.78 -7.90
N ASP A 146 -10.23 5.65 -9.22
CA ASP A 146 -9.86 4.40 -9.90
C ASP A 146 -8.65 4.56 -10.84
N HIS A 147 -8.05 5.73 -10.81
CA HIS A 147 -6.80 6.08 -11.46
C HIS A 147 -5.92 6.81 -10.45
N ILE A 148 -4.70 6.31 -10.27
CA ILE A 148 -3.70 6.92 -9.40
C ILE A 148 -2.40 7.15 -10.17
N ALA A 149 -1.81 8.32 -9.95
CA ALA A 149 -0.46 8.64 -10.38
C ALA A 149 0.25 9.36 -9.23
N LEU A 150 1.25 8.73 -8.62
CA LEU A 150 2.04 9.30 -7.53
C LEU A 150 3.49 9.49 -7.97
N ASN A 151 4.09 10.59 -7.55
CA ASN A 151 5.50 10.88 -7.72
C ASN A 151 6.12 11.04 -6.34
N LEU A 152 7.00 10.11 -5.95
CA LEU A 152 7.76 10.14 -4.70
C LEU A 152 9.15 10.69 -4.98
N PHE A 153 9.50 11.82 -4.36
CA PHE A 153 10.75 12.51 -4.60
C PHE A 153 11.79 12.19 -3.52
N TYR A 154 13.01 11.84 -3.93
CA TYR A 154 14.13 11.48 -3.05
C TYR A 154 15.33 12.40 -3.27
N GLU A 155 16.38 12.21 -2.45
CA GLU A 155 17.65 12.90 -2.62
C GLU A 155 18.37 12.46 -3.91
N LYS A 156 19.43 13.20 -4.29
CA LYS A 156 20.28 12.91 -5.46
C LYS A 156 19.50 12.82 -6.79
N ALA A 157 18.40 13.58 -6.87
CA ALA A 157 17.51 13.65 -8.03
C ALA A 157 16.93 12.30 -8.45
N PHE A 158 16.71 11.39 -7.49
CA PHE A 158 15.97 10.15 -7.72
C PHE A 158 14.46 10.37 -7.51
N LYS A 159 13.64 9.77 -8.37
CA LYS A 159 12.18 9.81 -8.28
C LYS A 159 11.58 8.43 -8.53
N ALA A 160 10.53 8.08 -7.78
CA ALA A 160 9.72 6.89 -8.07
C ALA A 160 8.32 7.31 -8.51
N ASN A 161 7.88 6.78 -9.64
CA ASN A 161 6.58 7.00 -10.26
C ASN A 161 5.72 5.75 -10.02
N ILE A 162 4.56 5.94 -9.41
CA ILE A 162 3.62 4.86 -9.09
C ILE A 162 2.33 5.11 -9.86
N GLY A 163 1.88 4.12 -10.64
CA GLY A 163 0.65 4.19 -11.41
C GLY A 163 -0.27 3.01 -11.15
N ALA A 164 -1.58 3.25 -11.22
CA ALA A 164 -2.57 2.20 -11.43
C ALA A 164 -3.79 2.78 -12.12
N THR A 165 -4.35 2.04 -13.08
CA THR A 165 -5.63 2.36 -13.71
C THR A 165 -6.48 1.13 -13.93
N GLU A 166 -7.80 1.29 -13.80
CA GLU A 166 -8.79 0.26 -14.14
C GLU A 166 -9.25 0.29 -15.62
N LEU A 167 -8.61 1.12 -16.46
CA LEU A 167 -8.95 1.33 -17.88
C LEU A 167 -7.79 1.09 -18.85
N ALA A 168 -6.79 0.27 -18.49
CA ALA A 168 -5.69 -0.05 -19.39
C ALA A 168 -6.16 -0.92 -20.58
N THR A 169 -6.37 -0.30 -21.74
CA THR A 169 -6.92 -0.97 -22.95
C THR A 169 -5.96 -1.95 -23.64
N LYS A 170 -4.67 -1.93 -23.27
CA LYS A 170 -3.67 -2.92 -23.68
C LYS A 170 -2.90 -3.36 -22.44
N ALA A 171 -2.60 -4.65 -22.36
CA ALA A 171 -1.62 -5.14 -21.39
C ALA A 171 -0.32 -4.36 -21.60
N TYR A 172 0.17 -3.69 -20.56
CA TYR A 172 1.55 -3.22 -20.53
C TYR A 172 2.44 -4.45 -20.77
N PRO A 173 3.53 -4.35 -21.55
CA PRO A 173 4.43 -5.49 -21.70
C PRO A 173 4.88 -5.95 -20.31
N LYS A 174 4.60 -7.22 -19.99
CA LYS A 174 5.16 -7.92 -18.83
C LYS A 174 6.65 -8.13 -19.01
#